data_AF-R5ECG8-F1
#
_entry.id   AF-R5ECG8-F1
#
_cell.length_a   1.000
_cell.length_b   1.000
_cell.length_c   1.000
_cell.angle_alpha   90.00
_cell.angle_beta   90.00
_cell.angle_gamma   90.00
#
_symmetry.space_group_name_H-M   'P 1'
#
loop_
_entity.id
_entity.type
_entity.pdbx_description
1 polymer ?
#
loop_
_entity_poly.entity_id
_entity_poly.type
_entity_poly.pdbx_seq_one_letter_code
_entity_poly.pdbx_strand_id
1 'polypeptide(L)'
;MSKVYMPEQSAHFRQMLVDFAVSVGKPDADVYVDTGKWKARQGGNGLEYAKNAVVEFTPCATEENAFNYDLSKPISMALYELFKPFGTLNYQMGNARLGEVYVLNRKGEVALKLQGRIGTSALKVTIYNVHLAGARSLRTAEEKVKCQLTKYQMCMGCLACEGVCKHDAISIKETSDGEIHYEIIDDRCIRCGECVGHFNAGCYMKKVLATKRGV
;
A
#
# COMPACT_ATOMS: atom_id res chain seq x y z
N MET A 1 16.15 -23.76 21.50
CA MET A 1 17.39 -23.51 20.74
C MET A 1 17.86 -22.07 20.88
N SER A 2 17.10 -21.07 20.41
CA SER A 2 17.55 -19.66 20.45
C SER A 2 17.83 -19.12 21.86
N LYS A 3 17.04 -19.52 22.87
CA LYS A 3 17.32 -19.17 24.29
C LYS A 3 18.69 -19.64 24.81
N VAL A 4 19.25 -20.69 24.21
CA VAL A 4 20.53 -21.29 24.62
C VAL A 4 21.69 -20.72 23.80
N TYR A 5 21.51 -20.57 22.50
CA TYR A 5 22.57 -20.13 21.58
C TYR A 5 22.63 -18.61 21.36
N MET A 6 21.54 -17.89 21.65
CA MET A 6 21.38 -16.43 21.45
C MET A 6 20.61 -15.82 22.63
N PRO A 7 21.15 -15.90 23.86
CA PRO A 7 20.43 -15.55 25.07
C PRO A 7 20.01 -14.08 25.12
N GLU A 8 20.89 -13.16 24.69
CA GLU A 8 20.62 -11.72 24.70
C GLU A 8 19.52 -11.33 23.71
N GLN A 9 19.60 -11.80 22.46
CA GLN A 9 18.58 -11.54 21.43
C GLN A 9 17.25 -12.19 21.83
N SER A 10 17.29 -13.37 22.44
CA SER A 10 16.09 -14.03 22.93
C SER A 10 15.45 -13.27 24.09
N ALA A 11 16.24 -12.66 24.99
CA ALA A 11 15.74 -11.84 26.08
C ALA A 11 15.15 -10.53 25.55
N HIS A 12 15.84 -9.87 24.62
CA HIS A 12 15.36 -8.66 23.97
C HIS A 12 14.05 -8.89 23.22
N PHE A 13 13.96 -9.95 22.42
CA PHE A 13 12.73 -10.30 21.72
C PHE A 13 11.58 -10.62 22.68
N ARG A 14 11.85 -11.33 23.78
CA ARG A 14 10.85 -11.57 24.83
C ARG A 14 10.36 -10.24 25.41
N GLN A 15 11.27 -9.31 25.74
CA GLN A 15 10.91 -8.02 26.31
C GLN A 15 10.02 -7.22 25.36
N MET A 16 10.35 -7.17 24.07
CA MET A 16 9.52 -6.54 23.04
C MET A 16 8.08 -7.09 23.02
N LEU A 17 7.91 -8.40 23.18
CA LEU A 17 6.58 -9.02 23.24
C LEU A 17 5.82 -8.67 24.53
N VAL A 18 6.52 -8.59 25.66
CA VAL A 18 5.94 -8.23 26.95
C VAL A 18 5.50 -6.76 26.93
N ASP A 19 6.37 -5.85 26.48
CA ASP A 19 6.08 -4.42 26.37
C ASP A 19 4.86 -4.17 25.48
N PHE A 20 4.77 -4.90 24.35
CA PHE A 20 3.59 -4.85 23.49
C PHE A 20 2.34 -5.37 24.19
N ALA A 21 2.42 -6.49 24.92
CA ALA A 21 1.27 -7.04 25.64
C ALA A 21 0.76 -6.09 26.73
N VAL A 22 1.67 -5.38 27.42
CA VAL A 22 1.34 -4.32 28.38
C VAL A 22 0.66 -3.14 27.66
N SER A 23 1.20 -2.68 26.53
CA SER A 23 0.65 -1.53 25.81
C SER A 23 -0.77 -1.77 25.28
N VAL A 24 -1.12 -3.01 24.94
CA VAL A 24 -2.47 -3.40 24.53
C VAL A 24 -3.38 -3.84 25.69
N GLY A 25 -2.94 -3.65 26.94
CA GLY A 25 -3.73 -3.89 28.15
C GLY A 25 -3.98 -5.37 28.48
N LYS A 26 -3.06 -6.27 28.15
CA LYS A 26 -3.22 -7.69 28.52
C LYS A 26 -2.91 -7.90 30.01
N PRO A 27 -3.80 -8.55 30.77
CA PRO A 27 -3.45 -9.01 32.11
C PRO A 27 -2.37 -10.09 32.01
N ASP A 28 -1.44 -10.10 32.96
CA ASP A 28 -0.34 -11.07 33.06
C ASP A 28 0.47 -11.21 31.76
N ALA A 29 1.04 -10.09 31.28
CA ALA A 29 1.80 -10.00 30.04
C ALA A 29 2.92 -11.06 29.93
N ASP A 30 3.67 -11.31 31.00
CA ASP A 30 4.70 -12.36 31.04
C ASP A 30 4.12 -13.76 30.77
N VAL A 31 3.03 -14.13 31.44
CA VAL A 31 2.36 -15.42 31.24
C VAL A 31 1.82 -15.53 29.82
N TYR A 32 1.23 -14.45 29.29
CA TYR A 32 0.75 -14.39 27.91
C TYR A 32 1.88 -14.65 26.89
N VAL A 33 3.06 -14.08 27.12
CA VAL A 33 4.24 -14.26 26.25
C VAL A 33 4.83 -15.65 26.40
N ASP A 34 5.08 -16.10 27.64
CA ASP A 34 5.79 -17.34 27.93
C ASP A 34 4.97 -18.59 27.57
N THR A 35 3.64 -18.51 27.67
CA THR A 35 2.73 -19.57 27.20
C THR A 35 2.48 -19.54 25.68
N GLY A 36 3.05 -18.57 24.97
CA GLY A 36 2.96 -18.47 23.51
C GLY A 36 1.60 -17.99 22.97
N LYS A 37 0.69 -17.51 23.83
CA LYS A 37 -0.65 -17.04 23.44
C LYS A 37 -0.61 -15.88 22.43
N TRP A 38 0.48 -15.11 22.42
CA TRP A 38 0.71 -14.04 21.46
C TRP A 38 0.77 -14.51 20.00
N LYS A 39 1.10 -15.78 19.73
CA LYS A 39 1.16 -16.32 18.36
C LYS A 39 -0.22 -16.46 17.71
N ALA A 40 -1.29 -16.56 18.51
CA ALA A 40 -2.66 -16.67 18.02
C ALA A 40 -3.29 -15.30 17.68
N ARG A 41 -2.57 -14.19 17.91
CA ARG A 41 -3.05 -12.84 17.58
C ARG A 41 -3.12 -12.64 16.07
N GLN A 42 -4.11 -11.88 15.60
CA GLN A 42 -4.06 -11.36 14.24
C GLN A 42 -2.98 -10.27 14.16
N GLY A 43 -2.21 -10.27 13.07
CA GLY A 43 -0.98 -9.50 12.97
C GLY A 43 -1.16 -8.00 13.15
N GLY A 44 -2.29 -7.44 12.68
CA GLY A 44 -2.60 -6.01 12.83
C GLY A 44 -3.20 -5.59 14.17
N ASN A 45 -3.69 -6.52 15.00
CA ASN A 45 -4.40 -6.14 16.22
C ASN A 45 -3.47 -5.44 17.21
N GLY A 46 -3.82 -4.22 17.61
CA GLY A 46 -3.04 -3.38 18.53
C GLY A 46 -1.87 -2.63 17.87
N LEU A 47 -1.72 -2.70 16.54
CA LEU A 47 -0.69 -1.94 15.82
C LEU A 47 -1.29 -0.68 15.19
N GLU A 48 -0.78 0.49 15.56
CA GLU A 48 -1.17 1.77 14.96
C GLU A 48 -0.99 1.77 13.44
N TYR A 49 0.11 1.18 12.95
CA TYR A 49 0.40 1.09 11.52
C TYR A 49 -0.68 0.33 10.72
N ALA A 50 -1.41 -0.60 11.35
CA ALA A 50 -2.48 -1.33 10.67
C ALA A 50 -3.67 -0.42 10.31
N LYS A 51 -3.84 0.73 10.98
CA LYS A 51 -4.90 1.70 10.70
C LYS A 51 -4.75 2.35 9.32
N ASN A 52 -3.52 2.47 8.80
CA ASN A 52 -3.25 3.00 7.46
C ASN A 52 -3.93 2.19 6.34
N ALA A 53 -4.34 0.96 6.63
CA ALA A 53 -5.04 0.10 5.69
C ALA A 53 -6.47 0.56 5.36
N VAL A 54 -6.99 1.57 6.07
CA VAL A 54 -8.32 2.18 5.87
C VAL A 54 -8.17 3.39 4.96
N VAL A 55 -8.92 3.39 3.85
CA VAL A 55 -9.07 4.53 2.95
C VAL A 55 -10.57 4.81 2.88
N GLU A 56 -10.99 6.01 3.27
CA GLU A 56 -12.40 6.41 3.12
C GLU A 56 -12.68 6.71 1.65
N PHE A 57 -13.86 6.31 1.19
CA PHE A 57 -14.22 6.33 -0.21
C PHE A 57 -15.61 6.93 -0.39
N THR A 58 -15.75 7.85 -1.33
CA THR A 58 -17.05 8.39 -1.73
C THR A 58 -17.07 8.62 -3.24
N PRO A 59 -18.10 8.12 -3.96
CA PRO A 59 -18.31 8.47 -5.37
C PRO A 59 -18.38 10.00 -5.55
N CYS A 60 -17.85 10.51 -6.66
CA CYS A 60 -17.98 11.93 -6.98
C CYS A 60 -19.36 12.22 -7.55
N ALA A 61 -20.12 13.12 -6.91
CA ALA A 61 -21.46 13.48 -7.37
C ALA A 61 -21.46 14.31 -8.67
N THR A 62 -20.33 14.93 -9.04
CA THR A 62 -20.25 15.92 -10.12
C THR A 62 -19.55 15.42 -11.38
N GLU A 63 -18.85 14.29 -11.34
CA GLU A 63 -18.09 13.76 -12.48
C GLU A 63 -18.26 12.24 -12.54
N GLU A 64 -18.71 11.73 -13.69
CA GLU A 64 -18.84 10.28 -13.91
C GLU A 64 -17.47 9.60 -13.84
N ASN A 65 -17.46 8.35 -13.34
CA ASN A 65 -16.26 7.53 -13.19
C ASN A 65 -15.14 8.18 -12.34
N ALA A 66 -15.51 9.16 -11.51
CA ALA A 66 -14.62 9.82 -10.58
C ALA A 66 -14.91 9.43 -9.13
N PHE A 67 -13.84 9.25 -8.37
CA PHE A 67 -13.85 8.68 -7.04
C PHE A 67 -12.99 9.51 -6.11
N ASN A 68 -13.52 9.89 -4.95
CA ASN A 68 -12.77 10.59 -3.92
C ASN A 68 -12.29 9.60 -2.86
N TYR A 69 -11.03 9.75 -2.48
CA TYR A 69 -10.36 8.98 -1.46
C TYR A 69 -9.74 9.90 -0.42
N ASP A 70 -9.92 9.57 0.85
CA ASP A 70 -9.17 10.18 1.95
C ASP A 70 -8.03 9.24 2.38
N LEU A 71 -6.80 9.67 2.15
CA LEU A 71 -5.59 8.91 2.42
C LEU A 71 -5.07 9.19 3.83
N SER A 72 -4.82 8.14 4.61
CA SER A 72 -4.09 8.26 5.89
C SER A 72 -2.66 8.79 5.75
N LYS A 73 -2.03 8.67 4.57
CA LYS A 73 -0.72 9.27 4.27
C LYS A 73 -0.90 10.43 3.27
N PRO A 74 -0.18 11.56 3.44
CA PRO A 74 -0.20 12.64 2.46
C PRO A 74 0.21 12.18 1.07
N ILE A 75 -0.33 12.78 0.02
CA ILE A 75 0.07 12.56 -1.38
C ILE A 75 1.54 12.96 -1.56
N SER A 76 2.30 12.09 -2.21
CA SER A 76 3.71 12.32 -2.55
C SER A 76 4.02 11.74 -3.93
N MET A 77 5.22 11.99 -4.45
CA MET A 77 5.67 11.41 -5.72
C MET A 77 5.65 9.87 -5.72
N ALA A 78 5.88 9.24 -4.56
CA ALA A 78 5.83 7.79 -4.40
C ALA A 78 4.42 7.22 -4.65
N LEU A 79 3.35 8.01 -4.45
CA LEU A 79 2.00 7.59 -4.84
C LEU A 79 1.92 7.41 -6.35
N TYR A 80 2.38 8.41 -7.11
CA TYR A 80 2.28 8.41 -8.57
C TYR A 80 3.11 7.28 -9.19
N GLU A 81 4.27 6.99 -8.62
CA GLU A 81 5.14 5.89 -9.05
C GLU A 81 4.39 4.53 -9.09
N LEU A 82 3.51 4.28 -8.11
CA LEU A 82 2.71 3.05 -8.03
C LEU A 82 1.65 2.95 -9.15
N PHE A 83 1.38 4.03 -9.89
CA PHE A 83 0.44 4.06 -11.00
C PHE A 83 1.09 3.81 -12.38
N LYS A 84 2.43 3.74 -12.49
CA LYS A 84 3.13 3.33 -13.71
C LYS A 84 2.70 1.98 -14.31
N PRO A 85 2.23 0.97 -13.53
CA PRO A 85 1.68 -0.26 -14.12
C PRO A 85 0.44 -0.04 -14.99
N PHE A 86 -0.24 1.11 -14.87
CA PHE A 86 -1.39 1.47 -15.69
C PHE A 86 -1.03 2.26 -16.97
N GLY A 87 0.20 2.78 -17.07
CA GLY A 87 0.59 3.62 -18.21
C GLY A 87 1.82 4.49 -17.95
N THR A 88 2.00 5.52 -18.76
CA THR A 88 3.07 6.52 -18.59
C THR A 88 2.53 7.72 -17.85
N LEU A 89 3.24 8.18 -16.82
CA LEU A 89 2.87 9.37 -16.06
C LEU A 89 3.13 10.63 -16.87
N ASN A 90 2.18 11.56 -16.86
CA ASN A 90 2.30 12.87 -17.48
C ASN A 90 1.88 13.96 -16.49
N TYR A 91 2.84 14.81 -16.12
CA TYR A 91 2.68 15.90 -15.17
C TYR A 91 2.38 17.25 -15.83
N GLN A 92 2.45 17.32 -17.17
CA GLN A 92 2.38 18.58 -17.93
C GLN A 92 0.98 18.84 -18.49
N MET A 93 0.18 17.79 -18.75
CA MET A 93 -1.17 17.91 -19.31
C MET A 93 -2.17 18.54 -18.34
N GLY A 94 -1.92 18.45 -17.03
CA GLY A 94 -2.83 18.90 -15.99
C GLY A 94 -2.54 20.29 -15.43
N ASN A 95 -3.48 20.78 -14.64
CA ASN A 95 -3.28 21.98 -13.85
C ASN A 95 -2.41 21.69 -12.62
N ALA A 96 -1.14 22.08 -12.69
CA ALA A 96 -0.17 21.91 -11.60
C ALA A 96 -0.67 22.49 -10.25
N ARG A 97 -1.46 23.57 -10.25
CA ARG A 97 -2.02 24.17 -9.02
C ARG A 97 -3.07 23.30 -8.34
N LEU A 98 -3.69 22.39 -9.09
CA LEU A 98 -4.64 21.40 -8.59
C LEU A 98 -3.99 20.05 -8.30
N GLY A 99 -2.70 19.88 -8.62
CA GLY A 99 -1.99 18.60 -8.46
C GLY A 99 -2.52 17.53 -9.39
N GLU A 100 -2.82 17.89 -10.65
CA GLU A 100 -3.31 16.95 -11.65
C GLU A 100 -2.16 16.19 -12.33
N VAL A 101 -2.23 14.86 -12.28
CA VAL A 101 -1.29 13.94 -12.93
C VAL A 101 -2.09 12.96 -13.77
N TYR A 102 -1.71 12.83 -15.04
CA TYR A 102 -2.36 11.94 -15.99
C TYR A 102 -1.57 10.66 -16.15
N VAL A 103 -2.29 9.56 -16.39
CA VAL A 103 -1.68 8.28 -16.79
C VAL A 103 -2.13 7.97 -18.21
N LEU A 104 -1.18 7.88 -19.13
CA LEU A 104 -1.43 7.63 -20.55
C LEU A 104 -1.24 6.15 -20.87
N ASN A 105 -2.19 5.56 -21.60
CA ASN A 105 -2.05 4.19 -22.08
C ASN A 105 -0.98 4.09 -23.19
N ARG A 106 -0.73 2.88 -23.69
CA ARG A 106 0.25 2.65 -24.76
C ARG A 106 -0.07 3.37 -26.09
N LYS A 107 -1.32 3.78 -26.31
CA LYS A 107 -1.74 4.55 -27.48
C LYS A 107 -1.59 6.06 -27.28
N GLY A 108 -1.14 6.50 -26.09
CA GLY A 108 -1.07 7.91 -25.72
C GLY A 108 -2.41 8.52 -25.27
N GLU A 109 -3.46 7.71 -25.12
CA GLU A 109 -4.77 8.17 -24.66
C GLU A 109 -4.80 8.21 -23.12
N VAL A 110 -5.59 9.13 -22.55
CA VAL A 110 -5.76 9.21 -21.10
C VAL A 110 -6.47 7.97 -20.58
N ALA A 111 -5.82 7.25 -19.67
CA ALA A 111 -6.39 6.11 -18.95
C ALA A 111 -6.94 6.53 -17.58
N LEU A 112 -6.16 7.33 -16.84
CA LEU A 112 -6.49 7.82 -15.51
C LEU A 112 -6.10 9.30 -15.36
N LYS A 113 -6.81 10.01 -14.48
CA LYS A 113 -6.40 11.30 -13.92
C LYS A 113 -6.38 11.18 -12.41
N LEU A 114 -5.26 11.51 -11.80
CA LEU A 114 -5.08 11.69 -10.37
C LEU A 114 -5.12 13.19 -10.09
N GLN A 115 -5.90 13.62 -9.12
CA GLN A 115 -6.03 15.03 -8.73
C GLN A 115 -5.94 15.14 -7.22
N GLY A 116 -4.92 15.86 -6.74
CA GLY A 116 -4.73 16.13 -5.32
C GLY A 116 -3.37 16.77 -5.09
N ARG A 117 -3.29 17.74 -4.19
CA ARG A 117 -2.04 18.47 -3.94
C ARG A 117 -1.09 17.60 -3.13
N ILE A 118 0.19 17.59 -3.51
CA ILE A 118 1.25 16.98 -2.71
C ILE A 118 1.20 17.56 -1.29
N GLY A 119 1.33 16.70 -0.29
CA GLY A 119 1.23 17.04 1.13
C GLY A 119 -0.21 17.04 1.69
N THR A 120 -1.24 16.85 0.86
CA THR A 120 -2.64 16.69 1.32
C THR A 120 -3.09 15.23 1.26
N SER A 121 -4.16 14.89 1.97
CA SER A 121 -4.72 13.52 2.00
C SER A 121 -5.87 13.27 1.02
N ALA A 122 -6.49 14.33 0.51
CA ALA A 122 -7.64 14.21 -0.39
C ALA A 122 -7.18 13.94 -1.83
N LEU A 123 -7.49 12.74 -2.33
CA LEU A 123 -7.19 12.31 -3.69
C LEU A 123 -8.48 12.04 -4.46
N LYS A 124 -8.65 12.70 -5.60
CA LYS A 124 -9.65 12.35 -6.60
C LYS A 124 -9.02 11.55 -7.73
N VAL A 125 -9.63 10.44 -8.12
CA VAL A 125 -9.22 9.62 -9.26
C VAL A 125 -10.37 9.53 -10.26
N THR A 126 -10.13 9.94 -11.51
CA THR A 126 -11.08 9.75 -12.62
C THR A 126 -10.56 8.63 -13.53
N ILE A 127 -11.42 7.67 -13.84
CA ILE A 127 -11.14 6.55 -14.76
C ILE A 127 -11.73 6.87 -16.13
N TYR A 128 -10.85 7.11 -17.12
CA TYR A 128 -11.25 7.35 -18.51
C TYR A 128 -11.25 6.06 -19.34
N ASN A 129 -10.42 5.09 -18.97
CA ASN A 129 -10.36 3.79 -19.64
C ASN A 129 -10.46 2.66 -18.62
N VAL A 130 -11.42 1.75 -18.79
CA VAL A 130 -11.66 0.62 -17.86
C VAL A 130 -10.62 -0.49 -17.99
N HIS A 131 -9.82 -0.52 -19.05
CA HIS A 131 -8.83 -1.57 -19.32
C HIS A 131 -7.52 -1.36 -18.56
N LEU A 132 -7.62 -1.23 -17.23
CA LEU A 132 -6.49 -1.06 -16.32
C LEU A 132 -6.03 -2.42 -15.79
N ALA A 133 -4.78 -2.81 -16.07
CA ALA A 133 -4.20 -4.05 -15.55
C ALA A 133 -5.12 -5.30 -15.73
N GLY A 134 -5.70 -5.44 -16.93
CA GLY A 134 -6.59 -6.54 -17.29
C GLY A 134 -8.06 -6.40 -16.85
N ALA A 135 -8.44 -5.27 -16.25
CA ALA A 135 -9.83 -5.00 -15.90
C ALA A 135 -10.75 -4.91 -17.15
N ARG A 136 -12.02 -5.27 -16.96
CA ARG A 136 -13.05 -5.32 -18.03
C ARG A 136 -14.31 -4.52 -17.69
N SER A 137 -14.34 -3.90 -16.52
CA SER A 137 -15.48 -3.10 -16.04
C SER A 137 -14.98 -1.98 -15.15
N LEU A 138 -15.78 -0.93 -14.99
CA LEU A 138 -15.45 0.19 -14.10
C LEU A 138 -15.17 -0.29 -12.67
N ARG A 139 -16.01 -1.20 -12.14
CA ARG A 139 -15.82 -1.78 -10.80
C ARG A 139 -14.46 -2.45 -10.65
N THR A 140 -14.08 -3.29 -11.62
CA THR A 140 -12.78 -3.99 -11.55
C THR A 140 -11.60 -3.03 -11.78
N ALA A 141 -11.78 -1.99 -12.59
CA ALA A 141 -10.78 -0.94 -12.78
C ALA A 141 -10.56 -0.13 -11.48
N GLU A 142 -11.65 0.23 -10.81
CA GLU A 142 -11.65 0.89 -9.50
C GLU A 142 -10.98 0.02 -8.42
N GLU A 143 -11.25 -1.29 -8.41
CA GLU A 143 -10.55 -2.24 -7.53
C GLU A 143 -9.03 -2.23 -7.77
N LYS A 144 -8.56 -2.11 -9.02
CA LYS A 144 -7.13 -1.98 -9.33
C LYS A 144 -6.54 -0.67 -8.82
N VAL A 145 -7.28 0.44 -8.90
CA VAL A 145 -6.88 1.72 -8.29
C VAL A 145 -6.75 1.55 -6.77
N LYS A 146 -7.77 0.99 -6.10
CA LYS A 146 -7.75 0.71 -4.67
C LYS A 146 -6.59 -0.19 -4.24
N CYS A 147 -6.17 -1.13 -5.09
CA CYS A 147 -4.99 -1.95 -4.86
C CYS A 147 -3.71 -1.10 -4.77
N GLN A 148 -3.52 -0.12 -5.66
CA GLN A 148 -2.34 0.75 -5.59
C GLN A 148 -2.42 1.75 -4.43
N LEU A 149 -3.60 2.28 -4.12
CA LEU A 149 -3.80 3.12 -2.93
C LEU A 149 -3.48 2.35 -1.64
N THR A 150 -3.97 1.12 -1.51
CA THR A 150 -3.64 0.25 -0.38
C THR A 150 -2.15 -0.01 -0.29
N LYS A 151 -1.49 -0.27 -1.42
CA LYS A 151 -0.04 -0.46 -1.48
C LYS A 151 0.71 0.78 -1.00
N TYR A 152 0.33 1.97 -1.45
CA TYR A 152 0.91 3.24 -1.01
C TYR A 152 0.80 3.42 0.51
N GLN A 153 -0.41 3.22 1.02
CA GLN A 153 -0.75 3.40 2.43
C GLN A 153 -0.02 2.41 3.34
N MET A 154 0.22 1.18 2.87
CA MET A 154 0.77 0.10 3.69
C MET A 154 2.23 -0.23 3.41
N CYS A 155 2.86 0.35 2.38
CA CYS A 155 4.23 0.02 2.01
C CYS A 155 5.18 0.22 3.19
N MET A 156 5.84 -0.87 3.60
CA MET A 156 6.87 -0.91 4.64
C MET A 156 8.15 -1.61 4.14
N GLY A 157 8.39 -1.58 2.83
CA GLY A 157 9.62 -2.17 2.26
C GLY A 157 9.66 -3.71 2.25
N CYS A 158 8.53 -4.42 2.36
CA CYS A 158 8.50 -5.88 2.53
C CYS A 158 9.02 -6.73 1.34
N LEU A 159 9.47 -6.09 0.25
CA LEU A 159 10.01 -6.72 -0.97
C LEU A 159 9.06 -7.69 -1.73
N ALA A 160 7.85 -7.92 -1.24
CA ALA A 160 6.94 -8.91 -1.81
C ALA A 160 6.51 -8.60 -3.26
N CYS A 161 6.31 -7.33 -3.61
CA CYS A 161 5.94 -6.94 -4.98
C CYS A 161 7.14 -6.86 -5.91
N GLU A 162 8.34 -6.60 -5.39
CA GLU A 162 9.60 -6.75 -6.12
C GLU A 162 9.79 -8.22 -6.55
N GLY A 163 9.66 -9.16 -5.60
CA GLY A 163 9.75 -10.60 -5.90
C GLY A 163 8.66 -11.17 -6.82
N VAL A 164 7.55 -10.45 -7.01
CA VAL A 164 6.48 -10.83 -7.97
C VAL A 164 6.80 -10.38 -9.40
N CYS A 165 7.63 -9.35 -9.57
CA CYS A 165 7.90 -8.78 -10.89
C CYS A 165 8.86 -9.66 -11.69
N LYS A 166 8.35 -10.47 -12.62
CA LYS A 166 9.16 -11.34 -13.51
C LYS A 166 10.10 -10.60 -14.47
N HIS A 167 10.04 -9.27 -14.51
CA HIS A 167 10.87 -8.42 -15.35
C HIS A 167 11.88 -7.60 -14.53
N ASP A 168 11.98 -7.85 -13.22
CA ASP A 168 12.84 -7.12 -12.29
C ASP A 168 12.66 -5.60 -12.36
N ALA A 169 11.45 -5.15 -12.73
CA ALA A 169 11.15 -3.76 -13.02
C ALA A 169 10.73 -2.96 -11.78
N ILE A 170 10.78 -3.54 -10.59
CA ILE A 170 10.45 -2.89 -9.31
C ILE A 170 11.71 -2.95 -8.44
N SER A 171 12.08 -1.82 -7.84
CA SER A 171 13.19 -1.71 -6.90
C SER A 171 12.69 -1.06 -5.62
N ILE A 172 12.88 -1.73 -4.49
CA ILE A 172 12.50 -1.23 -3.18
C ILE A 172 13.75 -1.15 -2.31
N LYS A 173 14.10 0.06 -1.87
CA LYS A 173 15.27 0.32 -1.05
C LYS A 173 14.86 1.07 0.20
N GLU A 174 15.51 0.76 1.32
CA GLU A 174 15.41 1.55 2.55
C GLU A 174 16.63 2.47 2.61
N THR A 175 16.41 3.77 2.81
CA THR A 175 17.48 4.75 2.98
C THR A 175 18.07 4.66 4.38
N SER A 176 19.22 5.29 4.62
CA SER A 176 19.83 5.37 5.96
C SER A 176 18.90 5.95 7.02
N ASP A 177 17.92 6.75 6.61
CA ASP A 177 16.99 7.44 7.49
C ASP A 177 15.70 6.63 7.72
N GLY A 178 15.64 5.39 7.19
CA GLY A 178 14.48 4.50 7.31
C GLY A 178 13.35 4.80 6.33
N GLU A 179 13.56 5.68 5.35
CA GLU A 179 12.55 5.96 4.32
C GLU A 179 12.59 4.87 3.23
N ILE A 180 11.41 4.40 2.83
CA ILE A 180 11.29 3.39 1.79
C ILE A 180 11.14 4.07 0.44
N HIS A 181 12.16 3.92 -0.39
CA HIS A 181 12.14 4.33 -1.78
C HIS A 181 11.63 3.17 -2.65
N TYR A 182 10.45 3.36 -3.23
CA TYR A 182 9.84 2.45 -4.19
C TYR A 182 9.96 3.04 -5.60
N GLU A 183 10.53 2.28 -6.53
CA GLU A 183 10.75 2.69 -7.92
C GLU A 183 10.28 1.61 -8.89
N ILE A 184 9.64 2.04 -9.98
CA ILE A 184 9.33 1.23 -11.17
C ILE A 184 10.16 1.73 -12.34
N ILE A 185 10.96 0.81 -12.85
CA ILE A 185 11.97 1.04 -13.86
C ILE A 185 11.30 0.86 -15.23
N ASP A 186 11.00 1.98 -15.89
CA ASP A 186 10.05 2.07 -17.01
C ASP A 186 10.49 1.31 -18.27
N ASP A 187 11.80 1.21 -18.52
CA ASP A 187 12.41 0.46 -19.62
C ASP A 187 12.22 -1.06 -19.46
N ARG A 188 12.17 -1.54 -18.21
CA ARG A 188 11.93 -2.95 -17.89
C ARG A 188 10.45 -3.27 -17.67
N CYS A 189 9.66 -2.30 -17.23
CA CYS A 189 8.26 -2.50 -16.90
C CYS A 189 7.39 -2.61 -18.17
N ILE A 190 7.00 -3.83 -18.53
CA ILE A 190 6.06 -4.05 -19.64
C ILE A 190 4.60 -3.72 -19.29
N ARG A 191 4.30 -3.22 -18.08
CA ARG A 191 2.95 -2.86 -17.62
C ARG A 191 1.95 -4.03 -17.70
N CYS A 192 2.37 -5.23 -17.29
CA CYS A 192 1.52 -6.43 -17.29
C CYS A 192 0.43 -6.42 -16.20
N GLY A 193 0.59 -5.58 -15.16
CA GLY A 193 -0.37 -5.47 -14.07
C GLY A 193 -0.34 -6.61 -13.04
N GLU A 194 0.58 -7.58 -13.15
CA GLU A 194 0.68 -8.71 -12.22
C GLU A 194 0.93 -8.22 -10.78
N CYS A 195 1.85 -7.28 -10.59
CA CYS A 195 2.15 -6.68 -9.28
C CYS A 195 1.00 -5.82 -8.69
N VAL A 196 -0.04 -5.52 -9.48
CA VAL A 196 -1.25 -4.81 -9.03
C VAL A 196 -2.24 -5.80 -8.42
N GLY A 197 -2.41 -6.97 -9.04
CA GLY A 197 -3.46 -7.93 -8.70
C GLY A 197 -2.99 -9.20 -7.99
N HIS A 198 -1.68 -9.40 -7.81
CA HIS A 198 -1.15 -10.65 -7.25
C HIS A 198 -1.58 -10.91 -5.79
N PHE A 199 -1.59 -9.85 -4.97
CA PHE A 199 -2.04 -9.94 -3.58
C PHE A 199 -3.49 -9.50 -3.45
N ASN A 200 -4.22 -10.07 -2.49
CA ASN A 200 -5.55 -9.58 -2.13
C ASN A 200 -5.45 -8.09 -1.73
N ALA A 201 -6.29 -7.25 -2.34
CA ALA A 201 -6.26 -5.80 -2.23
C ALA A 201 -4.88 -5.16 -2.53
N GLY A 202 -4.06 -5.81 -3.38
CA GLY A 202 -2.87 -5.21 -3.99
C GLY A 202 -1.60 -5.19 -3.15
N CYS A 203 -1.64 -5.59 -1.88
CA CYS A 203 -0.47 -5.54 -0.99
C CYS A 203 -0.39 -6.76 -0.07
N TYR A 204 0.79 -7.40 0.00
CA TYR A 204 1.04 -8.49 0.94
C TYR A 204 0.79 -8.08 2.40
N MET A 205 1.19 -6.85 2.75
CA MET A 205 1.02 -6.33 4.10
C MET A 205 -0.43 -6.14 4.51
N LYS A 206 -1.36 -6.01 3.56
CA LYS A 206 -2.80 -5.98 3.86
C LYS A 206 -3.26 -7.30 4.50
N LYS A 207 -2.70 -8.43 4.05
CA LYS A 207 -2.97 -9.75 4.64
C LYS A 207 -2.30 -9.88 6.01
N VAL A 208 -1.02 -9.51 6.11
CA VAL A 208 -0.24 -9.66 7.35
C VAL A 208 -0.80 -8.79 8.49
N LEU A 209 -1.20 -7.56 8.17
CA LEU A 209 -1.75 -6.59 9.12
C LEU A 209 -3.27 -6.60 9.17
N ALA A 210 -3.91 -7.68 8.68
CA ALA A 210 -5.33 -7.84 8.85
C ALA A 210 -5.68 -7.83 10.34
N THR A 211 -6.72 -7.08 10.68
CA THR A 211 -7.33 -7.07 12.01
C THR A 211 -8.61 -7.90 11.96
N LYS A 212 -9.02 -8.46 13.11
CA LYS A 212 -10.41 -8.95 13.20
C LYS A 212 -11.32 -7.73 13.11
N ARG A 213 -12.16 -7.65 12.07
CA ARG A 213 -13.28 -6.72 12.06
C ARG A 213 -14.15 -7.08 13.27
N GLY A 214 -14.34 -6.14 14.18
CA GLY A 214 -15.30 -6.31 15.27
C GLY A 214 -16.66 -6.62 14.68
N VAL A 215 -17.37 -7.58 15.29
CA VAL A 215 -18.83 -7.66 15.19
C VAL A 215 -19.40 -6.46 15.92
#